data_AF-A0A1Y4ADD6-F1
#
_entry.id   AF-A0A1Y4ADD6-F1
#
_cell.length_a   1.000
_cell.length_b   1.000
_cell.length_c   1.000
_cell.angle_alpha   90.00
_cell.angle_beta   90.00
_cell.angle_gamma   90.00
#
_symmetry.space_group_name_H-M   'P 1'
#
loop_
_entity.id
_entity.type
_entity.pdbx_description
1 polymer ?
#
loop_
_entity_poly.entity_id
_entity_poly.type
_entity_poly.pdbx_seq_one_letter_code
_entity_poly.pdbx_strand_id
1 'polypeptide(L)'
;MVNNERSGNITPQNEKRWSNDFMQQIMDEEAWKNLSGDFPWSEQLLEKYQDRVDWNEVSDNDNMLWTASMLEKFKERIDWDALSRSRHRCILTAGMFERFKAYWNWKILSSNSDVELDFELIDRFADRWDWRELIDRHRDDLLNREFFERYKTYIPASELQHSRLWHNLVDERKLQLAREITV
;
A
#
# COMPACT_ATOMS: atom_id res chain seq x y z
N MET A 1 -71.14 -23.74 33.38
CA MET A 1 -71.04 -22.29 33.09
C MET A 1 -69.56 -21.93 33.25
N VAL A 2 -68.77 -21.96 32.17
CA VAL A 2 -68.48 -20.85 31.23
C VAL A 2 -67.30 -19.98 31.73
N ASN A 3 -66.19 -20.05 30.97
CA ASN A 3 -65.15 -19.04 30.68
C ASN A 3 -64.17 -18.63 31.82
N ASN A 4 -62.92 -18.23 31.59
CA ASN A 4 -62.20 -17.89 30.36
C ASN A 4 -60.68 -17.91 30.60
N GLU A 5 -59.94 -18.05 29.51
CA GLU A 5 -58.49 -17.86 29.37
C GLU A 5 -58.00 -16.46 29.81
N ARG A 6 -56.73 -16.34 30.22
CA ARG A 6 -55.89 -15.22 29.80
C ARG A 6 -54.38 -15.54 29.85
N SER A 7 -53.85 -15.64 28.64
CA SER A 7 -52.47 -15.58 28.21
C SER A 7 -51.79 -14.23 28.49
N GLY A 8 -50.44 -14.23 28.50
CA GLY A 8 -49.57 -13.05 28.33
C GLY A 8 -48.61 -12.86 29.52
N ASN A 9 -47.29 -12.86 29.40
CA ASN A 9 -46.41 -12.62 28.26
C ASN A 9 -45.14 -13.46 28.38
N ILE A 10 -44.90 -14.29 27.36
CA ILE A 10 -43.56 -14.70 26.97
C ILE A 10 -43.00 -13.50 26.21
N THR A 11 -41.93 -12.88 26.69
CA THR A 11 -41.07 -12.04 25.85
C THR A 11 -39.88 -12.88 25.40
N PRO A 12 -39.85 -13.41 24.16
CA PRO A 12 -38.63 -13.89 23.56
C PRO A 12 -38.02 -12.72 22.78
N GLN A 13 -37.48 -11.72 23.48
CA GLN A 13 -36.83 -10.58 22.84
C GLN A 13 -35.30 -10.60 22.94
N ASN A 14 -34.71 -11.67 23.47
CA ASN A 14 -33.26 -11.75 23.62
C ASN A 14 -32.64 -13.10 23.20
N GLU A 15 -33.34 -13.87 22.37
CA GLU A 15 -32.83 -15.15 21.84
C GLU A 15 -32.53 -15.10 20.34
N LYS A 16 -31.92 -14.01 19.85
CA LYS A 16 -30.89 -14.17 18.79
C LYS A 16 -29.64 -14.80 19.42
N ARG A 17 -29.82 -16.00 19.97
CA ARG A 17 -28.85 -16.71 20.78
C ARG A 17 -28.25 -17.78 19.87
N TRP A 18 -27.12 -17.46 19.26
CA TRP A 18 -26.14 -18.44 18.77
C TRP A 18 -26.76 -19.62 17.99
N SER A 19 -27.53 -19.37 16.93
CA SER A 19 -27.85 -20.50 16.04
C SER A 19 -26.54 -21.01 15.43
N ASN A 20 -26.42 -22.32 15.29
CA ASN A 20 -25.24 -22.94 14.67
C ASN A 20 -24.93 -22.26 13.32
N ASP A 21 -25.97 -21.94 12.56
CA ASP A 21 -25.86 -21.29 11.26
C ASP A 21 -25.29 -19.86 11.32
N PHE A 22 -25.65 -19.06 12.32
CA PHE A 22 -25.11 -17.69 12.48
C PHE A 22 -23.63 -17.73 12.88
N MET A 23 -23.28 -18.63 13.79
CA MET A 23 -21.89 -18.84 14.19
C MET A 23 -21.06 -19.39 13.03
N GLN A 24 -21.62 -20.32 12.24
CA GLN A 24 -20.97 -20.86 11.06
C GLN A 24 -20.72 -19.78 10.02
N GLN A 25 -21.68 -18.88 9.78
CA GLN A 25 -21.49 -17.77 8.86
C GLN A 25 -20.34 -16.86 9.30
N ILE A 26 -20.28 -16.48 10.58
CA ILE A 26 -19.18 -15.64 11.10
C ILE A 26 -17.83 -16.36 10.94
N MET A 27 -17.77 -17.66 11.28
CA MET A 27 -16.56 -18.46 11.11
C MET A 27 -16.14 -18.55 9.64
N ASP A 28 -17.09 -18.72 8.72
CA ASP A 28 -16.81 -18.78 7.29
C ASP A 28 -16.29 -17.43 6.77
N GLU A 29 -16.89 -16.31 7.18
CA GLU A 29 -16.44 -14.96 6.81
C GLU A 29 -14.99 -14.71 7.30
N GLU A 30 -14.70 -15.04 8.55
CA GLU A 30 -13.35 -14.92 9.11
C GLU A 30 -12.34 -15.87 8.44
N ALA A 31 -12.77 -17.10 8.12
CA ALA A 31 -11.95 -18.05 7.39
C ALA A 31 -11.62 -17.57 5.96
N TRP A 32 -12.59 -16.98 5.25
CA TRP A 32 -12.37 -16.39 3.93
C TRP A 32 -11.40 -15.21 3.99
N LYS A 33 -11.53 -14.37 5.01
CA LYS A 33 -10.61 -13.25 5.24
C LYS A 33 -9.18 -13.75 5.45
N ASN A 34 -8.96 -14.68 6.38
CA ASN A 34 -7.62 -15.22 6.65
C ASN A 34 -7.04 -15.93 5.43
N LEU A 35 -7.85 -16.75 4.74
CA LEU A 35 -7.43 -17.44 3.52
C LEU A 35 -7.03 -16.44 2.41
N SER A 36 -7.69 -15.28 2.34
CA SER A 36 -7.39 -14.24 1.36
C SER A 36 -5.97 -13.69 1.48
N GLY A 37 -5.48 -13.49 2.71
CA GLY A 37 -4.13 -12.98 3.01
C GLY A 37 -3.01 -14.03 2.99
N ASP A 38 -3.33 -15.31 3.21
CA ASP A 38 -2.31 -16.35 3.37
C ASP A 38 -2.13 -17.27 2.15
N PHE A 39 -3.12 -17.32 1.26
CA PHE A 39 -3.12 -18.30 0.17
C PHE A 39 -2.39 -17.79 -1.08
N PRO A 40 -1.61 -18.63 -1.80
CA PRO A 40 -0.95 -18.24 -3.04
C PRO A 40 -1.94 -18.22 -4.22
N TRP A 41 -2.78 -17.18 -4.30
CA TRP A 41 -3.83 -17.11 -5.29
C TRP A 41 -3.27 -16.99 -6.72
N SER A 42 -3.83 -17.80 -7.63
CA SER A 42 -3.64 -17.63 -9.07
C SER A 42 -4.75 -16.77 -9.66
N GLU A 43 -4.53 -16.18 -10.83
CA GLU A 43 -5.56 -15.42 -11.55
C GLU A 43 -6.88 -16.20 -11.72
N GLN A 44 -6.78 -17.49 -12.07
CA GLN A 44 -7.95 -18.36 -12.27
C GLN A 44 -8.73 -18.59 -10.96
N LEU A 45 -8.03 -18.70 -9.83
CA LEU A 45 -8.66 -18.86 -8.52
C LEU A 45 -9.32 -17.56 -8.07
N LEU A 46 -8.65 -16.42 -8.23
CA LEU A 46 -9.26 -15.11 -7.96
C LEU A 46 -10.49 -14.90 -8.83
N GLU A 47 -10.45 -15.24 -10.11
CA GLU A 47 -11.61 -15.12 -11.00
C GLU A 47 -12.79 -15.98 -10.55
N LYS A 48 -12.52 -17.21 -10.09
CA LYS A 48 -13.54 -18.11 -9.56
C LYS A 48 -14.14 -17.66 -8.23
N TYR A 49 -13.35 -17.04 -7.36
CA TYR A 49 -13.73 -16.71 -5.98
C TYR A 49 -13.75 -15.21 -5.68
N GLN A 50 -13.80 -14.36 -6.72
CA GLN A 50 -13.73 -12.89 -6.61
C GLN A 50 -14.78 -12.25 -5.70
N ASP A 51 -15.94 -12.90 -5.52
CA ASP A 51 -17.03 -12.41 -4.67
C ASP A 51 -17.00 -12.99 -3.25
N ARG A 52 -15.96 -13.78 -2.91
CA ARG A 52 -15.77 -14.39 -1.58
C ARG A 52 -14.48 -13.94 -0.90
N VAL A 53 -13.44 -13.65 -1.66
CA VAL A 53 -12.17 -13.19 -1.10
C VAL A 53 -12.30 -11.78 -0.52
N ASP A 54 -11.55 -11.51 0.54
CA ASP A 54 -11.31 -10.16 1.02
C ASP A 54 -10.20 -9.54 0.16
N TRP A 55 -10.56 -8.52 -0.63
CA TRP A 55 -9.64 -7.90 -1.58
C TRP A 55 -8.54 -7.08 -0.91
N ASN A 56 -8.75 -6.55 0.30
CA ASN A 56 -7.70 -5.85 1.02
C ASN A 56 -6.62 -6.86 1.43
N GLU A 57 -7.02 -7.99 1.97
CA GLU A 57 -6.09 -9.07 2.36
C GLU A 57 -5.39 -9.68 1.13
N VAL A 58 -6.11 -9.91 0.02
CA VAL A 58 -5.50 -10.38 -1.25
C VAL A 58 -4.45 -9.38 -1.77
N SER A 59 -4.69 -8.08 -1.62
CA SER A 59 -3.78 -7.03 -2.13
C SER A 59 -2.49 -6.93 -1.33
N ASP A 60 -2.56 -7.17 -0.02
CA ASP A 60 -1.40 -7.16 0.90
C ASP A 60 -0.72 -8.55 1.03
N ASN A 61 -1.17 -9.54 0.26
CA ASN A 61 -0.72 -10.92 0.36
C ASN A 61 0.66 -11.14 -0.31
N ASP A 62 1.70 -11.25 0.51
CA ASP A 62 3.08 -11.51 0.10
C ASP A 62 3.33 -12.97 -0.37
N ASN A 63 2.35 -13.88 -0.26
CA ASN A 63 2.47 -15.28 -0.71
C ASN A 63 2.06 -15.50 -2.18
N MET A 64 1.65 -14.44 -2.89
CA MET A 64 1.33 -14.50 -4.31
C MET A 64 2.14 -13.51 -5.13
N LEU A 65 2.13 -13.70 -6.45
CA LEU A 65 2.75 -12.77 -7.37
C LEU A 65 1.69 -12.10 -8.24
N TRP A 66 1.59 -10.78 -8.12
CA TRP A 66 0.79 -9.98 -9.03
C TRP A 66 1.41 -9.94 -10.43
N THR A 67 0.55 -10.11 -11.43
CA THR A 67 0.90 -9.94 -12.85
C THR A 67 0.13 -8.78 -13.44
N ALA A 68 0.62 -8.22 -14.56
CA ALA A 68 -0.10 -7.16 -15.28
C ALA A 68 -1.53 -7.56 -15.67
N SER A 69 -1.75 -8.85 -15.99
CA SER A 69 -3.06 -9.40 -16.35
C SER A 69 -4.01 -9.37 -15.16
N MET A 70 -3.53 -9.81 -13.98
CA MET A 70 -4.30 -9.75 -12.74
C MET A 70 -4.65 -8.32 -12.34
N LEU A 71 -3.67 -7.40 -12.41
CA LEU A 71 -3.91 -5.98 -12.12
C LEU A 71 -4.97 -5.41 -13.07
N GLU A 72 -4.89 -5.68 -14.37
CA GLU A 72 -5.87 -5.19 -15.33
C GLU A 72 -7.28 -5.74 -15.05
N LYS A 73 -7.38 -7.05 -14.79
CA LYS A 73 -8.65 -7.75 -14.57
C LYS A 73 -9.33 -7.30 -13.28
N PHE A 74 -8.57 -7.02 -12.23
CA PHE A 74 -9.09 -6.77 -10.88
C PHE A 74 -8.85 -5.35 -10.34
N LYS A 75 -8.39 -4.40 -11.17
CA LYS A 75 -8.06 -3.01 -10.76
C LYS A 75 -9.14 -2.28 -9.96
N GLU A 76 -10.41 -2.58 -10.17
CA GLU A 76 -11.53 -1.95 -9.46
C GLU A 76 -11.82 -2.59 -8.09
N ARG A 77 -11.15 -3.70 -7.77
CA ARG A 77 -11.37 -4.47 -6.53
C ARG A 77 -10.13 -4.46 -5.64
N ILE A 78 -8.94 -4.44 -6.23
CA ILE A 78 -7.65 -4.41 -5.54
C ILE A 78 -7.51 -3.12 -4.73
N ASP A 79 -6.92 -3.24 -3.54
CA ASP A 79 -6.43 -2.12 -2.76
C ASP A 79 -5.08 -1.63 -3.30
N TRP A 80 -5.12 -0.48 -3.99
CA TRP A 80 -3.93 0.14 -4.57
C TRP A 80 -3.00 0.77 -3.53
N ASP A 81 -3.49 1.11 -2.33
CA ASP A 81 -2.63 1.58 -1.24
C ASP A 81 -1.78 0.42 -0.70
N ALA A 82 -2.36 -0.78 -0.59
CA ALA A 82 -1.64 -2.00 -0.24
C ALA A 82 -0.59 -2.33 -1.31
N LEU A 83 -0.96 -2.33 -2.60
CA LEU A 83 0.02 -2.55 -3.66
C LEU A 83 1.11 -1.48 -3.71
N SER A 84 0.79 -0.21 -3.46
CA SER A 84 1.79 0.87 -3.41
C SER A 84 2.80 0.69 -2.27
N ARG A 85 2.43 -0.03 -1.19
CA ARG A 85 3.34 -0.35 -0.08
C ARG A 85 4.06 -1.68 -0.25
N SER A 86 3.61 -2.49 -1.20
CA SER A 86 4.07 -3.86 -1.38
C SER A 86 5.57 -3.93 -1.64
N ARG A 87 6.15 -5.10 -1.36
CA ARG A 87 7.54 -5.45 -1.69
C ARG A 87 7.67 -6.20 -3.01
N HIS A 88 6.57 -6.38 -3.74
CA HIS A 88 6.52 -7.10 -5.01
C HIS A 88 7.21 -6.32 -6.13
N ARG A 89 8.52 -6.50 -6.29
CA ARG A 89 9.32 -5.81 -7.32
C ARG A 89 8.82 -6.04 -8.75
N CYS A 90 8.09 -7.12 -9.02
CA CYS A 90 7.49 -7.39 -10.34
C CYS A 90 6.42 -6.36 -10.75
N ILE A 91 5.74 -5.71 -9.79
CA ILE A 91 4.75 -4.67 -10.07
C ILE A 91 5.29 -3.25 -9.84
N LEU A 92 6.43 -3.11 -9.15
CA LEU A 92 7.09 -1.82 -8.91
C LEU A 92 8.08 -1.47 -10.02
N THR A 93 7.59 -1.47 -11.26
CA THR A 93 8.42 -1.15 -12.45
C THR A 93 7.85 0.04 -13.20
N ALA A 94 8.71 0.76 -13.94
CA ALA A 94 8.30 1.92 -14.75
C ALA A 94 7.12 1.61 -15.68
N GLY A 95 7.10 0.41 -16.29
CA GLY A 95 6.02 -0.02 -17.18
C GLY A 95 4.68 -0.21 -16.47
N MET A 96 4.70 -0.71 -15.23
CA MET A 96 3.49 -0.88 -14.40
C MET A 96 3.00 0.45 -13.84
N PHE A 97 3.94 1.33 -13.45
CA PHE A 97 3.60 2.69 -13.05
C PHE A 97 2.96 3.49 -14.17
N GLU A 98 3.45 3.37 -15.41
CA GLU A 98 2.84 4.03 -16.56
C GLU A 98 1.45 3.45 -16.85
N ARG A 99 1.35 2.12 -16.93
CA ARG A 99 0.09 1.43 -17.30
C ARG A 99 -1.04 1.70 -16.32
N PHE A 100 -0.75 1.73 -15.02
CA PHE A 100 -1.74 1.92 -13.96
C PHE A 100 -1.56 3.27 -13.23
N LYS A 101 -1.01 4.26 -13.93
CA LYS A 101 -0.63 5.59 -13.39
C LYS A 101 -1.73 6.26 -12.57
N ALA A 102 -2.99 6.09 -12.96
CA ALA A 102 -4.13 6.70 -12.29
C ALA A 102 -4.51 6.03 -10.96
N TYR A 103 -4.13 4.77 -10.75
CA TYR A 103 -4.55 3.98 -9.60
C TYR A 103 -3.53 3.99 -8.47
N TRP A 104 -2.24 4.05 -8.81
CA TRP A 104 -1.18 4.06 -7.82
C TRP A 104 -1.31 5.22 -6.82
N ASN A 105 -1.12 4.92 -5.54
CA ASN A 105 -0.94 5.94 -4.53
C ASN A 105 0.50 6.43 -4.54
N TRP A 106 0.70 7.55 -5.23
CA TRP A 106 2.03 8.14 -5.43
C TRP A 106 2.68 8.63 -4.15
N LYS A 107 1.90 9.03 -3.14
CA LYS A 107 2.45 9.38 -1.83
C LYS A 107 3.07 8.16 -1.16
N ILE A 108 2.36 7.03 -1.13
CA ILE A 108 2.87 5.79 -0.55
C ILE A 108 4.08 5.28 -1.35
N LEU A 109 3.99 5.26 -2.69
CA LEU A 109 5.12 4.87 -3.55
C LEU A 109 6.37 5.72 -3.31
N SER A 110 6.20 7.03 -3.12
CA SER A 110 7.32 7.96 -2.84
C SER A 110 8.09 7.56 -1.60
N SER A 111 7.40 7.06 -0.56
CA SER A 111 8.02 6.56 0.67
C SER A 111 8.48 5.09 0.59
N ASN A 112 8.09 4.34 -0.44
CA ASN A 112 8.34 2.90 -0.52
C ASN A 112 9.77 2.57 -0.93
N SER A 113 10.58 2.05 0.01
CA SER A 113 11.98 1.68 -0.19
C SER A 113 12.22 0.49 -1.15
N ASP A 114 11.19 -0.28 -1.48
CA ASP A 114 11.29 -1.37 -2.47
C ASP A 114 11.09 -0.89 -3.92
N VAL A 115 10.66 0.37 -4.12
CA VAL A 115 10.76 1.03 -5.41
C VAL A 115 12.23 1.37 -5.67
N GLU A 116 12.85 0.73 -6.65
CA GLU A 116 14.19 1.08 -7.12
C GLU A 116 14.09 2.39 -7.91
N LEU A 117 14.38 3.51 -7.24
CA LEU A 117 14.46 4.80 -7.91
C LEU A 117 15.74 4.89 -8.74
N ASP A 118 15.64 5.56 -9.87
CA ASP A 118 16.75 6.09 -10.64
C ASP A 118 16.33 7.43 -11.24
N PHE A 119 17.27 8.17 -11.81
CA PHE A 119 16.97 9.48 -12.40
C PHE A 119 15.97 9.39 -13.57
N GLU A 120 15.95 8.30 -14.34
CA GLU A 120 15.00 8.13 -15.46
C GLU A 120 13.57 7.99 -14.94
N LEU A 121 13.38 7.18 -13.91
CA LEU A 121 12.10 6.92 -13.28
C LEU A 121 11.57 8.16 -12.56
N ILE A 122 12.45 8.88 -11.86
CA ILE A 122 12.09 10.14 -11.19
C ILE A 122 11.66 11.17 -12.24
N ASP A 123 12.46 11.36 -13.30
CA ASP A 123 12.15 12.32 -14.37
C ASP A 123 10.82 12.02 -15.05
N ARG A 124 10.56 10.73 -15.35
CA ARG A 124 9.34 10.29 -16.06
C ARG A 124 8.06 10.62 -15.29
N PHE A 125 8.12 10.61 -13.96
CA PHE A 125 6.96 10.80 -13.08
C PHE A 125 7.14 11.96 -12.10
N ALA A 126 7.97 12.95 -12.46
CA ALA A 126 8.32 14.08 -11.59
C ALA A 126 7.10 14.87 -11.09
N ASP A 127 6.02 14.91 -11.88
CA ASP A 127 4.75 15.55 -11.54
C ASP A 127 3.88 14.75 -10.57
N ARG A 128 4.23 13.48 -10.32
CA ARG A 128 3.42 12.54 -9.54
C ARG A 128 4.05 12.20 -8.19
N TRP A 129 5.37 12.15 -8.11
CA TRP A 129 6.06 11.90 -6.85
C TRP A 129 5.67 12.92 -5.79
N ASP A 130 5.41 12.42 -4.59
CA ASP A 130 5.32 13.25 -3.39
C ASP A 130 6.76 13.56 -2.95
N TRP A 131 7.22 14.75 -3.34
CA TRP A 131 8.59 15.20 -3.10
C TRP A 131 8.94 15.32 -1.61
N ARG A 132 7.95 15.47 -0.72
CA ARG A 132 8.20 15.47 0.72
C ARG A 132 8.62 14.08 1.19
N GLU A 133 7.88 13.06 0.77
CA GLU A 133 8.16 11.67 1.14
C GLU A 133 9.44 11.16 0.45
N LEU A 134 9.65 11.54 -0.82
CA LEU A 134 10.76 11.06 -1.63
C LEU A 134 12.13 11.52 -1.09
N ILE A 135 12.28 12.78 -0.67
CA ILE A 135 13.54 13.31 -0.13
C ILE A 135 13.88 12.79 1.27
N ASP A 136 12.96 12.12 1.94
CA ASP A 136 13.15 11.54 3.26
C ASP A 136 13.32 10.01 3.25
N ARG A 137 13.37 9.41 2.04
CA ARG A 137 13.58 7.96 1.87
C ARG A 137 14.85 7.48 2.57
N HIS A 138 14.73 6.34 3.22
CA HIS A 138 15.86 5.67 3.87
C HIS A 138 16.61 4.78 2.89
N ARG A 139 17.96 4.78 3.01
CA ARG A 139 18.87 3.89 2.27
C ARG A 139 18.85 4.09 0.75
N ASP A 140 18.71 5.34 0.31
CA ASP A 140 18.77 5.71 -1.10
C ASP A 140 20.04 6.54 -1.34
N ASP A 141 21.00 5.98 -2.08
CA ASP A 141 22.28 6.61 -2.41
C ASP A 141 22.13 7.75 -3.44
N LEU A 142 20.97 7.84 -4.10
CA LEU A 142 20.62 8.94 -4.98
C LEU A 142 20.46 10.26 -4.23
N LEU A 143 20.12 10.26 -2.94
CA LEU A 143 19.85 11.48 -2.18
C LEU A 143 21.13 12.26 -1.82
N ASN A 144 21.77 12.83 -2.83
CA ASN A 144 23.03 13.56 -2.75
C ASN A 144 22.92 14.95 -3.41
N ARG A 145 24.04 15.67 -3.53
CA ARG A 145 24.07 16.99 -4.17
C ARG A 145 23.62 17.02 -5.62
N GLU A 146 23.95 16.01 -6.42
CA GLU A 146 23.51 15.95 -7.81
C GLU A 146 21.98 15.89 -7.89
N PHE A 147 21.37 15.02 -7.09
CA PHE A 147 19.92 14.92 -6.98
C PHE A 147 19.28 16.25 -6.57
N PHE A 148 19.84 16.92 -5.56
CA PHE A 148 19.32 18.21 -5.12
C PHE A 148 19.37 19.24 -6.26
N GLU A 149 20.51 19.37 -6.96
CA GLU A 149 20.63 20.35 -8.04
C GLU A 149 19.68 20.07 -9.21
N ARG A 150 19.43 18.79 -9.50
CA ARG A 150 18.51 18.36 -10.56
C ARG A 150 17.05 18.66 -10.22
N TYR A 151 16.64 18.44 -8.96
CA TYR A 151 15.23 18.43 -8.57
C TYR A 151 14.79 19.53 -7.61
N LYS A 152 15.67 20.46 -7.22
CA LYS A 152 15.37 21.57 -6.28
C LYS A 152 14.12 22.37 -6.60
N THR A 153 13.69 22.44 -7.86
CA THR A 153 12.47 23.15 -8.27
C THR A 153 11.18 22.45 -7.83
N TYR A 154 11.23 21.14 -7.61
CA TYR A 154 10.09 20.35 -7.16
C TYR A 154 10.06 20.21 -5.63
N ILE A 155 11.21 20.29 -4.98
CA ILE A 155 11.36 20.08 -3.54
C ILE A 155 10.75 21.25 -2.75
N PRO A 156 9.75 21.02 -1.88
CA PRO A 156 9.22 22.07 -1.03
C PRO A 156 10.29 22.55 -0.04
N ALA A 157 10.60 23.85 -0.09
CA ALA A 157 11.65 24.43 0.76
C ALA A 157 11.40 24.22 2.27
N SER A 158 10.13 24.17 2.69
CA SER A 158 9.73 23.91 4.09
C SER A 158 10.04 22.50 4.56
N GLU A 159 10.09 21.52 3.65
CA GLU A 159 10.32 20.11 3.98
C GLU A 159 11.81 19.75 3.94
N LEU A 160 12.62 20.51 3.18
CA LEU A 160 14.03 20.19 2.94
C LEU A 160 14.82 20.05 4.25
N GLN A 161 14.77 21.04 5.14
CA GLN A 161 15.66 21.07 6.34
C GLN A 161 15.45 19.91 7.33
N HIS A 162 14.32 19.22 7.25
CA HIS A 162 14.00 18.08 8.12
C HIS A 162 14.22 16.73 7.43
N SER A 163 14.53 16.74 6.14
CA SER A 163 14.67 15.54 5.32
C SER A 163 16.02 14.84 5.45
N ARG A 164 16.05 13.56 5.06
CA ARG A 164 17.28 12.81 4.81
C ARG A 164 18.21 13.50 3.80
N LEU A 165 17.68 13.99 2.68
CA LEU A 165 18.47 14.69 1.67
C LEU A 165 19.28 15.84 2.29
N TRP A 166 18.67 16.65 3.16
CA TRP A 166 19.38 17.73 3.83
C TRP A 166 20.51 17.26 4.72
N HIS A 167 20.30 16.21 5.52
CA HIS A 167 21.36 15.62 6.33
C HIS A 167 22.54 15.17 5.47
N ASN A 168 22.28 14.52 4.33
CA ASN A 168 23.32 14.10 3.38
C ASN A 168 24.10 15.30 2.81
N LEU A 169 23.40 16.37 2.41
CA LEU A 169 24.02 17.61 1.90
C LEU A 169 24.90 18.31 2.96
N VAL A 170 24.46 18.32 4.22
CA VAL A 170 25.22 18.88 5.34
C VAL A 170 26.48 18.06 5.60
N ASP A 171 26.37 16.72 5.59
CA ASP A 171 27.52 15.83 5.76
C ASP A 171 28.55 15.99 4.64
N GLU A 172 28.10 16.10 3.38
CA GLU A 172 28.99 16.44 2.27
C GLU A 172 29.69 17.79 2.49
N ARG A 173 28.95 18.84 2.90
CA ARG A 173 29.53 20.18 3.12
C ARG A 173 30.53 20.16 4.28
N LYS A 174 30.24 19.43 5.35
CA LYS A 174 31.16 19.23 6.48
C LYS A 174 32.48 18.62 6.02
N LEU A 175 32.44 17.60 5.15
CA LEU A 175 33.65 16.99 4.58
C LEU A 175 34.44 17.96 3.70
N GLN A 176 33.76 18.80 2.91
CA GLN A 176 34.42 19.83 2.10
C GLN A 176 35.14 20.87 2.98
N LEU A 177 34.45 21.40 4.00
CA LEU A 177 35.02 22.35 4.95
C LEU A 177 36.25 21.77 5.67
N ALA A 178 36.19 20.50 6.09
CA ALA A 178 37.32 19.83 6.72
C ALA A 178 38.55 19.77 5.78
N ARG A 179 38.34 19.58 4.48
CA ARG A 179 39.42 19.61 3.49
C ARG A 179 39.97 21.03 3.29
N GLU A 180 39.10 22.03 3.21
CA GLU A 180 39.48 23.44 3.02
C GLU A 180 40.39 23.96 4.16
N ILE A 181 40.19 23.53 5.40
CA ILE A 181 40.99 23.98 6.56
C ILE A 181 42.25 23.13 6.82
N THR A 182 42.38 21.97 6.17
CA THR A 182 43.52 21.04 6.36
C THR A 182 44.59 21.22 5.28
N VAL A 183 44.34 22.09 4.30
CA VAL A 183 45.29 22.55 3.26
C VAL A 183 45.93 23.86 3.72
#